data_AF-A0A1Y0ILE3-F1
#
_entry.id   AF-A0A1Y0ILE3-F1
#
_cell.length_a   1.000
_cell.length_b   1.000
_cell.length_c   1.000
_cell.angle_alpha   90.00
_cell.angle_beta   90.00
_cell.angle_gamma   90.00
#
_symmetry.space_group_name_H-M   'P 1'
#
loop_
_entity.id
_entity.type
_entity.pdbx_description
1 polymer ?
#
loop_
_entity_poly.entity_id
_entity_poly.type
_entity_poly.pdbx_seq_one_letter_code
_entity_poly.pdbx_strand_id
1 'polypeptide(L)'
;MDEWNEILSEITALNEIEKKEIQFVADLVAALTERRKRLDMSQRDLAEKCGVKQPMIARIESGASIPRLDTLFKLAFALGLTDFQLVFNDETAAALAS
;
A
#
# COMPACT_ATOMS: atom_id res chain seq x y z
N MET A 1 10.93 18.65 5.43
CA MET A 1 11.14 17.19 5.22
C MET A 1 11.83 16.60 6.46
N ASP A 2 12.60 17.41 7.18
CA ASP A 2 13.35 17.03 8.38
C ASP A 2 12.48 16.75 9.63
N GLU A 3 11.40 17.51 9.82
CA GLU A 3 10.47 17.34 10.96
C GLU A 3 9.81 15.96 11.02
N TRP A 4 9.44 15.40 9.87
CA TRP A 4 8.83 14.07 9.80
C TRP A 4 9.83 12.95 10.10
N ASN A 5 11.09 13.14 9.71
CA ASN A 5 12.16 12.18 9.97
C ASN A 5 12.55 12.18 11.46
N GLU A 6 12.52 13.35 12.10
CA GLU A 6 12.82 13.51 13.53
C GLU A 6 11.74 12.83 14.40
N ILE A 7 10.46 13.04 14.10
CA ILE A 7 9.34 12.38 14.79
C ILE A 7 9.43 10.84 14.66
N LEU A 8 9.81 10.34 13.48
CA LEU A 8 9.97 8.89 13.27
C LEU A 8 11.13 8.29 14.08
N SER A 9 12.17 9.07 14.38
CA SER A 9 13.33 8.61 15.16
C SER A 9 13.00 8.40 16.64
N GLU A 10 12.02 9.14 17.18
CA GLU A 10 11.59 9.05 18.58
C GLU A 10 10.54 7.96 18.82
N ILE A 11 9.88 7.46 17.77
CA ILE A 11 8.95 6.34 17.86
C ILE A 11 9.76 5.05 18.06
N THR A 12 9.95 4.69 19.33
CA THR A 12 10.61 3.45 19.78
C THR A 12 9.67 2.24 19.80
N ALA A 13 8.36 2.47 19.68
CA ALA A 13 7.34 1.43 19.69
C ALA A 13 7.34 0.57 18.41
N LEU A 14 8.00 1.02 17.35
CA LEU A 14 8.15 0.30 16.09
C LEU A 14 9.63 0.26 15.70
N ASN A 15 10.12 -0.92 15.37
CA ASN A 15 11.46 -1.07 14.83
C ASN A 15 11.50 -0.65 13.34
N GLU A 16 12.70 -0.48 12.79
CA GLU A 16 12.89 -0.04 11.41
C GLU A 16 12.29 -1.00 10.36
N ILE A 17 12.19 -2.30 10.67
CA ILE A 17 11.54 -3.28 9.79
C ILE A 17 10.03 -3.04 9.78
N GLU A 18 9.41 -2.89 10.95
CA GLU A 18 7.97 -2.62 11.09
C GLU A 18 7.58 -1.30 10.39
N LYS A 19 8.41 -0.25 10.51
CA LYS A 19 8.21 1.01 9.78
C LYS A 19 8.25 0.79 8.26
N LYS A 20 9.24 0.05 7.76
CA LYS A 20 9.36 -0.28 6.33
C LYS A 20 8.21 -1.14 5.83
N GLU A 21 7.72 -2.09 6.62
CA GLU A 21 6.56 -2.90 6.29
C GLU A 21 5.29 -2.04 6.15
N ILE A 22 5.05 -1.14 7.12
CA ILE A 22 3.90 -0.22 7.07
C ILE A 22 4.01 0.68 5.84
N GLN A 23 5.19 1.25 5.57
CA GLN A 23 5.42 2.10 4.41
C GLN A 23 5.16 1.34 3.09
N PHE A 24 5.71 0.13 2.97
CA PHE A 24 5.51 -0.72 1.80
C PHE A 24 4.02 -1.02 1.54
N VAL A 25 3.27 -1.36 2.59
CA VAL A 25 1.83 -1.61 2.46
C VAL A 25 1.08 -0.34 2.07
N ALA A 26 1.44 0.82 2.63
CA ALA A 26 0.82 2.09 2.29
C ALA A 26 1.04 2.45 0.81
N ASP A 27 2.27 2.29 0.31
CA ASP A 27 2.61 2.53 -1.10
C ASP A 27 1.82 1.62 -2.04
N LEU A 28 1.69 0.34 -1.68
CA LEU A 28 0.90 -0.61 -2.45
C LEU A 28 -0.58 -0.24 -2.47
N VAL A 29 -1.16 0.14 -1.33
CA VAL A 29 -2.56 0.60 -1.24
C VAL A 29 -2.77 1.85 -2.10
N ALA A 30 -1.83 2.80 -2.09
CA ALA A 30 -1.89 3.99 -2.92
C ALA A 30 -1.89 3.64 -4.42
N ALA A 31 -1.01 2.73 -4.84
CA ALA A 31 -0.93 2.26 -6.23
C ALA A 31 -2.22 1.57 -6.68
N LEU A 32 -2.81 0.71 -5.84
CA LEU A 32 -4.08 0.05 -6.12
C LEU A 32 -5.24 1.05 -6.19
N THR A 33 -5.27 2.04 -5.30
CA THR A 33 -6.27 3.12 -5.30
C THR A 33 -6.20 3.94 -6.59
N GLU A 34 -4.99 4.27 -7.03
CA GLU A 34 -4.76 5.01 -8.27
C GLU A 34 -5.20 4.18 -9.48
N ARG A 35 -4.88 2.88 -9.50
CA ARG A 35 -5.35 1.96 -10.55
C ARG A 35 -6.88 1.89 -10.61
N ARG A 36 -7.57 1.81 -9.46
CA ARG A 36 -9.04 1.86 -9.39
C ARG A 36 -9.58 3.13 -10.03
N LYS A 37 -9.00 4.29 -9.67
CA LYS A 37 -9.39 5.59 -10.24
C LYS A 37 -9.18 5.64 -11.75
N ARG A 38 -8.06 5.11 -12.27
CA ARG A 38 -7.79 5.01 -13.71
C ARG A 38 -8.75 4.09 -14.48
N LEU A 39 -9.46 3.20 -13.78
CA LEU A 39 -10.48 2.34 -14.34
C LEU A 39 -11.89 2.94 -14.22
N ASP A 40 -12.02 4.19 -13.75
CA ASP A 40 -13.28 4.87 -13.45
C ASP A 40 -14.21 4.06 -12.51
N MET A 41 -13.62 3.21 -11.68
CA MET A 41 -14.36 2.40 -10.71
C MET A 41 -14.57 3.19 -9.43
N SER A 42 -15.78 3.18 -8.88
CA SER A 42 -16.04 3.63 -7.52
C SER A 42 -15.51 2.63 -6.49
N GLN A 43 -15.42 3.04 -5.22
CA GLN A 43 -15.12 2.11 -4.13
C GLN A 43 -16.17 1.01 -4.00
N ARG A 44 -17.43 1.30 -4.38
CA ARG A 44 -18.51 0.31 -4.38
C ARG A 44 -18.29 -0.75 -5.47
N ASP A 45 -17.88 -0.33 -6.66
CA ASP A 45 -17.63 -1.25 -7.77
C ASP A 45 -16.47 -2.21 -7.46
N LEU A 46 -15.41 -1.69 -6.83
CA LEU A 46 -14.31 -2.55 -6.37
C LEU A 46 -14.76 -3.51 -5.26
N ALA A 47 -15.57 -3.03 -4.31
CA ALA A 47 -16.10 -3.85 -3.24
C ALA A 47 -16.96 -5.01 -3.77
N GLU A 48 -17.83 -4.73 -4.74
CA GLU A 48 -18.67 -5.73 -5.42
C GLU A 48 -17.82 -6.77 -6.14
N LYS A 49 -16.81 -6.35 -6.91
CA LYS A 49 -15.88 -7.29 -7.58
C LYS A 49 -15.10 -8.16 -6.59
N CYS A 50 -14.75 -7.62 -5.43
CA CYS A 50 -14.02 -8.34 -4.39
C CYS A 50 -14.90 -9.21 -3.49
N GLY A 51 -16.23 -9.08 -3.57
CA GLY A 51 -17.16 -9.73 -2.64
C GLY A 51 -17.05 -9.21 -1.20
N VAL A 52 -16.72 -7.93 -1.02
CA VAL A 52 -16.59 -7.28 0.30
C VAL A 52 -17.52 -6.08 0.43
N LYS A 53 -17.62 -5.52 1.63
CA LYS A 53 -18.43 -4.31 1.87
C LYS A 53 -17.65 -3.06 1.49
N GLN A 54 -18.30 -2.07 0.87
CA GLN A 54 -17.66 -0.80 0.50
C GLN A 54 -16.91 -0.08 1.65
N PRO A 55 -17.40 -0.08 2.91
CA PRO A 55 -16.65 0.51 4.02
C PRO A 55 -15.28 -0.13 4.26
N MET A 56 -15.09 -1.41 3.92
CA MET A 56 -13.78 -2.06 4.00
C MET A 56 -12.81 -1.42 3.00
N ILE A 57 -13.25 -1.20 1.75
CA ILE A 57 -12.45 -0.50 0.74
C ILE A 57 -12.12 0.92 1.21
N ALA A 58 -13.12 1.66 1.70
CA ALA A 58 -12.91 3.02 2.18
C ALA A 58 -11.87 3.12 3.31
N ARG A 59 -11.89 2.18 4.26
CA ARG A 59 -10.91 2.13 5.36
C ARG A 59 -9.51 1.76 4.91
N ILE A 60 -9.39 0.86 3.94
CA ILE A 60 -8.10 0.50 3.34
C ILE A 60 -7.52 1.73 2.64
N GLU A 61 -8.29 2.35 1.74
CA GLU A 61 -7.82 3.49 0.95
C GLU A 61 -7.53 4.75 1.78
N SER A 62 -8.17 4.91 2.95
CA SER A 62 -7.90 6.02 3.86
C SER A 62 -6.78 5.76 4.87
N GLY A 63 -6.20 4.55 4.88
CA GLY A 63 -5.21 4.14 5.89
C GLY A 63 -5.81 3.83 7.27
N ALA A 64 -7.14 3.85 7.42
CA ALA A 64 -7.82 3.50 8.68
C ALA A 64 -7.77 2.00 9.02
N SER A 65 -7.25 1.17 8.12
CA SER A 65 -6.93 -0.23 8.39
C SER A 65 -5.80 -0.70 7.48
N ILE A 66 -4.81 -1.39 8.06
CA ILE A 66 -3.77 -2.08 7.31
C ILE A 66 -4.36 -3.38 6.74
N PRO A 67 -4.49 -3.52 5.41
CA PRO A 67 -4.97 -4.77 4.82
C PRO A 67 -3.93 -5.87 4.99
N ARG A 68 -4.40 -7.10 5.13
CA ARG A 68 -3.54 -8.28 5.01
C ARG A 68 -3.11 -8.50 3.55
N LEU A 69 -2.04 -9.26 3.36
CA LEU A 69 -1.53 -9.61 2.03
C LEU A 69 -2.58 -10.31 1.15
N ASP A 70 -3.38 -11.23 1.71
CA ASP A 70 -4.48 -11.90 1.00
C ASP A 70 -5.51 -10.91 0.45
N THR A 71 -5.75 -9.83 1.20
CA THR A 71 -6.69 -8.77 0.84
C THR A 71 -6.11 -7.91 -0.26
N LEU A 72 -4.82 -7.55 -0.18
CA LEU A 72 -4.11 -6.83 -1.24
C LEU A 72 -4.18 -7.57 -2.58
N PHE A 73 -3.93 -8.89 -2.58
CA PHE A 73 -4.08 -9.71 -3.78
C PHE A 73 -5.51 -9.69 -4.33
N LYS A 74 -6.53 -9.84 -3.48
CA LYS A 74 -7.94 -9.77 -3.93
C LYS A 74 -8.26 -8.44 -4.61
N LEU A 75 -7.82 -7.32 -4.03
CA LEU A 75 -8.01 -6.00 -4.63
C LEU A 75 -7.29 -5.91 -5.98
N ALA A 76 -6.05 -6.35 -6.04
CA ALA A 76 -5.24 -6.26 -7.24
C ALA A 76 -5.81 -7.11 -8.40
N PHE A 77 -6.23 -8.35 -8.13
CA PHE A 77 -6.91 -9.18 -9.14
C PHE A 77 -8.23 -8.58 -9.60
N ALA A 78 -9.03 -8.02 -8.68
CA ALA A 78 -10.27 -7.32 -9.06
C ALA A 78 -10.03 -6.08 -9.94
N LEU A 79 -8.84 -5.50 -9.88
CA LEU A 79 -8.37 -4.38 -10.69
C LEU A 79 -7.65 -4.81 -11.99
N GLY A 80 -7.68 -6.11 -12.31
CA GLY A 80 -7.10 -6.67 -13.53
C GLY A 80 -5.58 -6.76 -13.52
N LEU A 81 -4.95 -6.77 -12.35
CA LEU A 81 -3.53 -7.09 -12.20
C LEU A 81 -3.40 -8.60 -11.99
N THR A 82 -2.86 -9.31 -12.99
CA THR A 82 -2.77 -10.78 -12.98
C THR A 82 -1.41 -11.31 -12.55
N ASP A 83 -0.37 -10.49 -12.67
CA ASP A 83 1.01 -10.90 -12.47
C ASP A 83 1.74 -9.87 -11.60
N PHE A 84 2.47 -10.34 -10.59
CA PHE A 84 3.25 -9.51 -9.68
C PHE A 84 4.71 -9.94 -9.74
N GLN A 85 5.60 -8.98 -9.91
CA GLN A 85 7.04 -9.22 -9.95
C GLN A 85 7.71 -8.35 -8.88
N LEU A 86 8.51 -8.99 -8.03
CA LEU A 86 9.47 -8.29 -7.19
C LEU A 86 10.70 -8.01 -8.06
N VAL A 87 10.97 -6.74 -8.28
CA VAL A 87 12.13 -6.27 -9.03
C VAL A 87 13.15 -5.76 -8.02
N PHE A 88 14.35 -6.33 -8.05
CA PHE A 88 15.48 -5.85 -7.26
C PHE A 88 16.25 -4.82 -8.09
N ASN A 89 16.26 -3.57 -7.64
CA ASN A 89 17.12 -2.54 -8.22
C ASN A 89 18.33 -2.34 -7.32
N ASP A 90 19.42 -3.02 -7.65
CA ASP A 90 20.70 -2.94 -6.91
C ASP A 90 21.34 -1.54 -6.96
N GLU A 91 20.86 -0.64 -7.82
CA GLU A 91 21.36 0.74 -7.94
C GLU A 91 20.97 1.65 -6.75
N THR A 92 19.93 1.33 -5.98
CA THR A 92 19.49 2.17 -4.85
C THR A 92 20.41 2.07 -3.63
N ALA A 93 21.27 1.04 -3.55
CA ALA A 93 22.24 0.90 -2.47
C ALA A 93 23.39 1.92 -2.57
N ALA A 94 23.73 2.39 -3.77
CA ALA A 94 24.83 3.34 -3.98
C ALA A 94 24.45 4.80 -3.64
N ALA A 95 23.18 5.17 -3.81
CA ALA A 95 22.70 6.54 -3.57
C ALA A 95 22.54 6.90 -2.08
N LEU A 96 22.54 5.90 -1.17
CA LEU A 96 22.53 6.12 0.29
C LEU A 96 23.93 6.00 0.93
N ALA A 97 24.95 5.68 0.14
CA ALA A 97 26.34 5.56 0.57
C ALA A 97 27.25 6.68 0.02
N SER A 98 26.66 7.71 -0.63
CA SER A 98 27.34 8.88 -1.19
C SER A 98 26.81 10.14 -0.52
#